data_AF-A0A4V2AJK4-F1
#
_entry.id   AF-A0A4V2AJK4-F1
#
_cell.length_a   1.000
_cell.length_b   1.000
_cell.length_c   1.000
_cell.angle_alpha   90.00
_cell.angle_beta   90.00
_cell.angle_gamma   90.00
#
_symmetry.space_group_name_H-M   'P 1'
#
loop_
_entity.id
_entity.type
_entity.pdbx_description
1 polymer ?
#
loop_
_entity_poly.entity_id
_entity_poly.type
_entity_poly.pdbx_seq_one_letter_code
_entity_poly.pdbx_strand_id
1 'polypeptide(L)'
;MPLYVKALGRVPPLQIVAHRVVWASAVLAVLVVATRQVGWLTLVRRRPGLLWTLGLSAAALSVNWLVYIWAVGQGRVVDASLGYFINPLLSVVLGVVVLKERLRSVQWIAVGVAALGVLWLSLLAGELPWIGLTVAASFGVYGLLRKTAPIDALGGLTLETLLLLPVALGYVVYSAFGAGGAFAGGGSTRTLLLLAAGPVTALPLLAFGAGARRIPLALVGILQYVAPTLQLLLGIAAFGEVLPKRKLFGFALIWLAVLLYSAEVLVTRARSAVDSDA
;
A
#
# COMPACT_ATOMS: atom_id res chain seq x y z
N MET A 1 -4.35 -0.79 10.83
CA MET A 1 -3.86 0.57 10.48
C MET A 1 -4.84 1.69 10.80
N PRO A 2 -6.14 1.67 10.39
CA PRO A 2 -7.04 2.79 10.66
C PRO A 2 -7.18 3.11 12.16
N LEU A 3 -7.35 2.07 12.98
CA LEU A 3 -7.39 2.19 14.45
C LEU A 3 -6.12 2.80 15.03
N TYR A 4 -4.95 2.40 14.54
CA TYR A 4 -3.66 2.90 14.99
C TYR A 4 -3.48 4.40 14.66
N VAL A 5 -3.84 4.81 13.44
CA VAL A 5 -3.80 6.23 13.04
C VAL A 5 -4.78 7.06 13.88
N LYS A 6 -5.98 6.53 14.14
CA LYS A 6 -6.97 7.22 15.00
C LYS A 6 -6.50 7.33 16.45
N ALA A 7 -5.78 6.32 16.97
CA ALA A 7 -5.18 6.35 18.30
C ALA A 7 -4.02 7.37 18.44
N LEU A 8 -3.32 7.67 17.35
CA LEU A 8 -2.32 8.77 17.33
C LEU A 8 -2.97 10.16 17.46
N GLY A 9 -4.28 10.28 17.27
CA GLY A 9 -5.02 11.52 17.45
C GLY A 9 -4.65 12.58 16.41
N ARG A 10 -4.37 13.81 16.87
CA ARG A 10 -4.14 14.98 15.99
C ARG A 10 -2.70 15.14 15.50
N VAL A 11 -1.90 14.06 15.50
CA VAL A 11 -0.53 14.15 14.96
C VAL A 11 -0.59 14.38 13.44
N PRO A 12 0.13 15.39 12.90
CA PRO A 12 0.15 15.64 11.47
C PRO A 12 0.54 14.40 10.65
N PRO A 13 -0.15 14.08 9.54
CA PRO A 13 0.14 12.89 8.74
C PRO A 13 1.60 12.76 8.31
N LEU A 14 2.24 13.88 7.95
CA LEU A 14 3.64 13.91 7.55
C LEU A 14 4.58 13.50 8.70
N GLN A 15 4.28 13.89 9.94
CA GLN A 15 5.06 13.47 11.10
C GLN A 15 4.88 11.98 11.38
N ILE A 16 3.67 11.44 11.22
CA ILE A 16 3.43 10.00 11.35
C ILE A 16 4.26 9.24 10.31
N VAL A 17 4.26 9.68 9.04
CA VAL A 17 5.07 9.06 7.98
C VAL A 17 6.56 9.15 8.29
N ALA A 18 7.05 10.30 8.74
CA ALA A 18 8.45 10.48 9.09
C ALA A 18 8.88 9.56 10.25
N HIS A 19 8.09 9.48 11.32
CA HIS A 19 8.36 8.53 12.42
C HIS A 19 8.29 7.08 11.95
N ARG A 20 7.35 6.72 11.07
CA ARG A 20 7.30 5.37 10.47
C ARG A 20 8.60 5.04 9.76
N VAL A 21 9.15 5.95 8.95
CA VAL A 21 10.42 5.75 8.24
C VAL A 21 11.59 5.62 9.21
N VAL A 22 11.70 6.51 10.19
CA VAL A 22 12.81 6.50 11.16
C VAL A 22 12.84 5.20 11.95
N TRP A 23 11.71 4.83 12.55
CA TRP A 23 11.64 3.65 13.39
C TRP A 23 11.63 2.35 12.58
N ALA A 24 11.07 2.34 11.36
CA ALA A 24 11.19 1.19 10.47
C ALA A 24 12.65 0.97 10.06
N SER A 25 13.40 2.03 9.74
CA SER A 25 14.82 1.93 9.43
C SER A 25 15.61 1.34 10.59
N ALA A 26 15.32 1.74 11.83
CA ALA A 26 15.95 1.17 13.02
C ALA A 26 15.65 -0.33 13.18
N VAL A 27 14.39 -0.73 13.04
CA VAL A 27 13.98 -2.15 13.10
C VAL A 27 14.63 -2.97 11.98
N LEU A 28 14.64 -2.45 10.76
CA LEU A 28 15.22 -3.12 9.61
C LEU A 28 16.74 -3.23 9.73
N ALA A 29 17.42 -2.21 10.24
CA ALA A 29 18.85 -2.26 10.54
C ALA A 29 19.18 -3.37 11.53
N VAL A 30 18.41 -3.48 12.63
CA VAL A 30 18.57 -4.57 13.60
C VAL A 30 18.35 -5.94 12.94
N LEU A 31 17.31 -6.09 12.11
CA LEU A 31 17.04 -7.34 11.40
C LEU A 31 18.14 -7.70 10.39
N VAL A 32 18.69 -6.73 9.67
CA VAL A 32 19.81 -6.96 8.72
C VAL A 32 21.06 -7.41 9.47
N VAL A 33 21.38 -6.78 10.61
CA VAL A 33 22.51 -7.20 11.46
C VAL A 33 22.28 -8.61 12.02
N ALA A 34 21.09 -8.89 12.56
CA ALA A 34 20.75 -10.18 13.16
C ALA A 34 20.74 -11.33 12.13
N THR A 35 20.23 -11.08 10.93
CA THR A 35 20.17 -12.08 9.85
C THR A 35 21.44 -12.14 9.01
N ARG A 36 22.37 -11.19 9.18
CA ARG A 36 23.58 -11.01 8.38
C ARG A 36 23.31 -10.90 6.87
N GLN A 37 22.10 -10.51 6.47
CA GLN A 37 21.70 -10.39 5.07
C GLN A 37 22.16 -9.06 4.49
N VAL A 38 23.45 -8.95 4.18
CA VAL A 38 24.08 -7.74 3.62
C VAL A 38 24.41 -7.85 2.12
N GLY A 39 24.07 -8.97 1.49
CA GLY A 39 24.38 -9.24 0.07
C GLY A 39 23.78 -8.22 -0.91
N TRP A 40 22.71 -7.54 -0.51
CA TRP A 40 22.11 -6.44 -1.29
C TRP A 40 23.05 -5.24 -1.46
N LEU A 41 24.00 -4.99 -0.54
CA LEU A 41 24.99 -3.92 -0.68
C LEU A 41 25.88 -4.13 -1.91
N THR A 42 26.34 -5.36 -2.11
CA THR A 42 27.15 -5.74 -3.28
C THR A 42 26.36 -5.60 -4.57
N LEU A 43 25.07 -5.95 -4.56
CA LEU A 43 24.18 -5.80 -5.71
C LEU A 43 24.02 -4.32 -6.09
N VAL A 44 23.77 -3.45 -5.11
CA VAL A 44 23.63 -2.00 -5.31
C VAL A 44 24.91 -1.40 -5.88
N ARG A 45 26.08 -1.81 -5.36
CA ARG A 45 27.38 -1.37 -5.87
C ARG A 45 27.62 -1.77 -7.33
N ARG A 46 27.14 -2.96 -7.74
CA ARG A 46 27.27 -3.46 -9.12
C ARG A 46 26.23 -2.88 -10.08
N ARG A 47 25.08 -2.40 -9.56
CA ARG A 47 23.97 -1.88 -10.34
C ARG A 47 23.44 -0.58 -9.72
N PRO A 48 24.16 0.55 -9.87
CA PRO A 48 23.78 1.81 -9.22
C PRO A 48 22.40 2.32 -9.66
N GLY A 49 21.92 1.95 -10.86
CA GLY A 49 20.56 2.25 -11.31
C GLY A 49 19.45 1.69 -10.39
N LEU A 50 19.75 0.69 -9.57
CA LEU A 50 18.84 0.16 -8.56
C LEU A 50 18.47 1.22 -7.51
N LEU A 51 19.37 2.16 -7.21
CA LEU A 51 19.08 3.27 -6.29
C LEU A 51 17.98 4.18 -6.84
N TRP A 52 17.95 4.44 -8.15
CA TRP A 52 16.90 5.23 -8.78
C TRP A 52 15.56 4.50 -8.74
N THR A 53 15.54 3.22 -9.13
CA THR A 53 14.32 2.39 -9.08
C THR A 53 13.75 2.31 -7.66
N LEU A 54 14.61 2.08 -6.66
CA LEU A 54 14.18 1.99 -5.26
C LEU A 54 13.88 3.35 -4.64
N GLY A 55 14.52 4.44 -5.09
CA GLY A 55 14.17 5.80 -4.69
C GLY A 55 12.78 6.20 -5.18
N LEU A 56 12.46 5.91 -6.45
CA LEU A 56 11.12 6.13 -7.01
C LEU A 56 10.07 5.24 -6.33
N SER A 57 10.41 3.98 -6.06
CA SER A 57 9.59 3.04 -5.29
C SER A 57 9.28 3.61 -3.89
N ALA A 58 10.30 4.07 -3.17
CA ALA A 58 10.18 4.64 -1.84
C ALA A 58 9.34 5.92 -1.84
N ALA A 59 9.49 6.77 -2.86
CA ALA A 59 8.67 7.97 -3.03
C ALA A 59 7.20 7.62 -3.28
N ALA A 60 6.91 6.68 -4.19
CA ALA A 60 5.56 6.20 -4.46
C ALA A 60 4.91 5.61 -3.20
N LEU A 61 5.64 4.80 -2.44
CA LEU A 61 5.18 4.24 -1.17
C LEU A 61 4.92 5.33 -0.11
N SER A 62 5.76 6.36 -0.06
CA SER A 62 5.59 7.49 0.86
C SER A 62 4.34 8.31 0.53
N VAL A 63 4.08 8.59 -0.76
CA VAL A 63 2.84 9.24 -1.23
C VAL A 63 1.63 8.39 -0.84
N ASN A 64 1.70 7.08 -1.05
CA ASN A 64 0.61 6.16 -0.67
C ASN A 64 0.29 6.27 0.83
N TRP A 65 1.30 6.16 1.68
CA TRP A 65 1.13 6.25 3.13
C TRP A 65 0.63 7.61 3.58
N LEU A 66 1.16 8.70 3.00
CA LEU A 66 0.76 10.04 3.36
C LEU A 66 -0.72 10.29 3.04
N VAL A 67 -1.15 9.97 1.82
CA VAL A 67 -2.55 10.13 1.40
C VAL A 67 -3.46 9.23 2.23
N TYR A 68 -3.04 7.99 2.51
CA TYR A 68 -3.80 7.07 3.35
C TYR A 68 -3.97 7.58 4.79
N ILE A 69 -2.87 7.97 5.45
CA ILE A 69 -2.90 8.48 6.83
C ILE A 69 -3.73 9.76 6.90
N TRP A 70 -3.57 10.65 5.92
CA TRP A 70 -4.38 11.86 5.81
C TRP A 70 -5.87 11.52 5.65
N ALA A 71 -6.22 10.60 4.76
CA ALA A 71 -7.60 10.18 4.54
C ALA A 71 -8.24 9.61 5.81
N VAL A 72 -7.52 8.73 6.52
CA VAL A 72 -7.99 8.19 7.80
C VAL A 72 -8.17 9.30 8.84
N GLY A 73 -7.23 10.24 8.93
CA GLY A 73 -7.31 11.37 9.85
C GLY A 73 -8.49 12.32 9.57
N GLN A 74 -8.94 12.39 8.30
CA GLN A 74 -10.10 13.18 7.86
C GLN A 74 -11.42 12.39 7.86
N GLY A 75 -11.44 11.15 8.39
CA GLY A 75 -12.65 10.32 8.35
C GLY A 75 -13.10 9.96 6.94
N ARG A 76 -12.13 9.71 6.04
CA ARG A 76 -12.34 9.27 4.65
C ARG A 76 -11.73 7.88 4.42
N VAL A 77 -11.91 6.98 5.39
CA VAL A 77 -11.42 5.59 5.30
C VAL A 77 -12.12 4.83 4.19
N VAL A 78 -13.41 5.10 3.98
CA VAL A 78 -14.21 4.51 2.89
C VAL A 78 -13.59 4.84 1.52
N ASP A 79 -13.23 6.11 1.27
CA ASP A 79 -12.60 6.52 0.01
C ASP A 79 -11.19 5.92 -0.18
N ALA A 80 -10.43 5.76 0.91
CA ALA A 80 -9.13 5.09 0.87
C ALA A 80 -9.25 3.59 0.56
N SER A 81 -10.24 2.91 1.17
CA SER A 81 -10.52 1.50 0.93
C SER A 81 -10.88 1.22 -0.53
N LEU A 82 -11.61 2.14 -1.17
CA LEU A 82 -11.95 2.08 -2.59
C LEU A 82 -10.70 2.05 -3.47
N GLY A 83 -9.70 2.87 -3.15
CA GLY A 83 -8.41 2.83 -3.85
C GLY A 83 -7.80 1.44 -3.83
N TYR A 84 -7.72 0.84 -2.64
CA TYR A 84 -7.18 -0.51 -2.48
C TYR A 84 -7.99 -1.60 -3.21
N PHE A 85 -9.29 -1.42 -3.44
CA PHE A 85 -10.06 -2.31 -4.33
C PHE A 85 -9.69 -2.12 -5.81
N ILE A 86 -9.34 -0.90 -6.24
CA ILE A 86 -8.89 -0.59 -7.59
C ILE A 86 -7.44 -1.07 -7.83
N ASN A 87 -6.60 -1.13 -6.78
CA ASN A 87 -5.17 -1.47 -6.89
C ASN A 87 -4.86 -2.68 -7.79
N PRO A 88 -5.49 -3.85 -7.64
CA PRO A 88 -5.12 -5.03 -8.42
C PRO A 88 -5.40 -4.85 -9.91
N LEU A 89 -6.53 -4.21 -10.24
CA LEU A 89 -6.92 -3.92 -11.62
C LEU A 89 -5.97 -2.91 -12.27
N LEU A 90 -5.57 -1.87 -11.53
CA LEU A 90 -4.59 -0.91 -12.03
C LEU A 90 -3.19 -1.52 -12.19
N SER A 91 -2.78 -2.38 -11.25
CA SER A 91 -1.51 -3.11 -11.34
C SER A 91 -1.47 -4.03 -12.57
N VAL A 92 -2.61 -4.65 -12.90
CA VAL A 92 -2.79 -5.45 -14.12
C VAL A 92 -2.61 -4.59 -15.37
N VAL A 93 -3.27 -3.43 -15.44
CA VAL A 93 -3.11 -2.48 -16.57
C VAL A 93 -1.65 -2.05 -16.72
N LEU A 94 -0.97 -1.72 -15.62
CA LEU A 94 0.45 -1.36 -15.64
C LEU A 94 1.33 -2.53 -16.12
N GLY A 95 1.01 -3.76 -15.72
CA GLY A 95 1.68 -4.97 -16.22
C GLY A 95 1.56 -5.14 -17.73
N VAL A 96 0.39 -4.85 -18.32
CA VAL A 96 0.23 -4.88 -19.78
C VAL A 96 1.00 -3.79 -20.46
N VAL A 97 0.82 -2.55 -20.01
CA VAL A 97 1.37 -1.37 -20.71
C VAL A 97 2.89 -1.34 -20.62
N VAL A 98 3.45 -1.66 -19.44
CA VAL A 98 4.90 -1.53 -19.19
C VAL A 98 5.64 -2.85 -19.37
N LEU A 99 5.11 -3.96 -18.85
CA LEU A 99 5.76 -5.27 -18.92
C LEU A 99 5.34 -6.07 -20.16
N LYS A 100 4.39 -5.57 -20.96
CA LYS A 100 3.85 -6.24 -22.15
C LYS A 100 3.26 -7.61 -21.85
N GLU A 101 2.71 -7.77 -20.64
CA GLU A 101 2.01 -8.99 -20.24
C GLU A 101 0.70 -9.15 -21.04
N ARG A 102 0.34 -10.40 -21.36
CA ARG A 102 -0.91 -10.71 -22.05
C ARG A 102 -2.03 -10.92 -21.03
N LEU A 103 -3.15 -10.23 -21.21
CA LEU A 103 -4.36 -10.47 -20.42
C LEU A 103 -5.34 -11.35 -21.15
N ARG A 104 -6.12 -12.06 -20.35
CA ARG A 104 -7.30 -12.79 -20.81
C ARG A 104 -8.47 -11.82 -20.97
N SER A 105 -9.39 -12.11 -21.88
CA SER A 105 -10.52 -11.23 -22.20
C SER A 105 -11.37 -10.88 -20.97
N VAL A 106 -11.53 -11.81 -20.02
CA VAL A 106 -12.30 -11.58 -18.79
C VAL A 106 -11.62 -10.56 -17.86
N GLN A 107 -10.29 -10.51 -17.82
CA GLN A 107 -9.56 -9.50 -17.05
C GLN A 107 -9.75 -8.10 -17.65
N TRP A 108 -9.81 -7.98 -18.97
CA TRP A 108 -10.16 -6.74 -19.65
C TRP A 108 -11.59 -6.29 -19.35
N ILE A 109 -12.54 -7.23 -19.30
CA ILE A 109 -13.92 -6.93 -18.88
C ILE A 109 -13.92 -6.39 -17.45
N ALA A 110 -13.20 -7.03 -16.52
CA ALA A 110 -13.10 -6.55 -15.14
C ALA A 110 -12.51 -5.13 -15.05
N VAL A 111 -11.44 -4.85 -15.80
CA VAL A 111 -10.86 -3.49 -15.90
C VAL A 111 -11.88 -2.48 -16.43
N GLY A 112 -12.62 -2.83 -17.49
CA GLY A 112 -13.67 -1.99 -18.06
C GLY A 112 -14.79 -1.69 -17.06
N VAL A 113 -15.27 -2.70 -16.32
CA VAL A 113 -16.29 -2.54 -15.29
C VAL A 113 -15.81 -1.62 -14.15
N ALA A 114 -14.55 -1.75 -13.72
CA ALA A 114 -13.99 -0.85 -12.72
C ALA A 114 -13.82 0.58 -13.25
N ALA A 115 -13.41 0.75 -14.51
CA ALA A 115 -13.33 2.06 -15.14
C ALA A 115 -14.70 2.74 -15.19
N LEU A 116 -15.77 2.00 -15.50
CA LEU A 116 -17.15 2.52 -15.42
C LEU A 116 -17.53 2.90 -13.99
N GLY A 117 -17.14 2.11 -12.99
CA GLY A 117 -17.35 2.44 -11.57
C GLY A 117 -16.66 3.74 -11.16
N VAL A 118 -15.39 3.93 -11.55
CA VAL A 118 -14.63 5.17 -11.31
C VAL A 118 -15.25 6.35 -12.06
N LEU A 119 -15.68 6.16 -13.31
CA LEU A 119 -16.31 7.19 -14.12
C LEU A 119 -17.64 7.64 -13.50
N TRP A 120 -18.45 6.69 -13.02
CA TRP A 120 -19.68 6.98 -12.31
C TRP A 120 -19.44 7.84 -11.07
N LEU A 121 -18.47 7.46 -10.24
CA LEU A 121 -18.11 8.23 -9.05
C LEU A 121 -17.64 9.65 -9.42
N SER A 122 -16.86 9.77 -10.49
CA SER A 122 -16.28 11.05 -10.91
C SER A 122 -17.31 12.01 -11.52
N LEU A 123 -18.13 11.53 -12.45
CA LEU A 123 -19.04 12.38 -13.22
C LEU A 123 -20.41 12.53 -12.55
N LEU A 124 -20.99 11.43 -12.08
CA LEU A 124 -22.40 11.39 -11.68
C LEU A 124 -22.57 11.55 -10.17
N ALA A 125 -21.62 11.07 -9.38
CA ALA A 125 -21.59 11.38 -7.95
C ALA A 125 -20.97 12.75 -7.65
N GLY A 126 -20.38 13.43 -8.64
CA GLY A 126 -19.83 14.78 -8.54
C GLY A 126 -18.56 14.90 -7.68
N GLU A 127 -17.99 13.77 -7.27
CA GLU A 127 -16.80 13.72 -6.42
C GLU A 127 -15.75 12.82 -7.05
N LEU A 128 -14.74 13.43 -7.65
CA LEU A 128 -13.56 12.70 -8.14
C LEU A 128 -12.96 11.88 -6.98
N PRO A 129 -12.84 10.54 -7.09
CA PRO A 129 -12.33 9.68 -6.04
C PRO A 129 -10.80 9.77 -5.95
N TRP A 130 -10.27 10.98 -5.81
CA TRP A 130 -8.84 11.28 -5.92
C TRP A 130 -8.01 10.55 -4.87
N ILE A 131 -8.54 10.32 -3.65
CA ILE A 131 -7.86 9.53 -2.62
C ILE A 131 -7.65 8.11 -3.15
N GLY A 132 -8.73 7.47 -3.61
CA GLY A 132 -8.68 6.11 -4.12
C GLY A 132 -7.77 5.99 -5.34
N LEU A 133 -7.86 6.93 -6.28
CA LEU A 133 -7.01 6.96 -7.48
C LEU A 133 -5.53 7.17 -7.14
N THR A 134 -5.22 8.06 -6.19
CA THR A 134 -3.83 8.31 -5.78
C THR A 134 -3.26 7.12 -5.06
N VAL A 135 -4.03 6.50 -4.16
CA VAL A 135 -3.65 5.25 -3.47
C VAL A 135 -3.41 4.13 -4.48
N ALA A 136 -4.29 3.97 -5.47
CA ALA A 136 -4.14 2.96 -6.50
C ALA A 136 -2.92 3.19 -7.39
N ALA A 137 -2.77 4.41 -7.93
CA ALA A 137 -1.66 4.75 -8.80
C ALA A 137 -0.31 4.60 -8.09
N SER A 138 -0.18 5.19 -6.89
CA SER A 138 1.06 5.12 -6.11
C SER A 138 1.44 3.68 -5.75
N PHE A 139 0.47 2.85 -5.34
CA PHE A 139 0.75 1.44 -5.00
C PHE A 139 1.03 0.58 -6.24
N GLY A 140 0.32 0.81 -7.34
CA GLY A 140 0.57 0.12 -8.61
C GLY A 140 1.96 0.42 -9.16
N VAL A 141 2.39 1.69 -9.12
CA VAL A 141 3.74 2.11 -9.50
C VAL A 141 4.79 1.49 -8.57
N TYR A 142 4.56 1.53 -7.26
CA TYR A 142 5.42 0.84 -6.29
C TYR A 142 5.57 -0.65 -6.63
N GLY A 143 4.46 -1.36 -6.84
CA GLY A 143 4.46 -2.79 -7.17
C GLY A 143 5.21 -3.10 -8.46
N LEU A 144 5.02 -2.28 -9.51
CA LEU A 144 5.74 -2.40 -10.78
C LEU A 144 7.25 -2.24 -10.59
N LEU A 145 7.69 -1.16 -9.93
CA LEU A 145 9.11 -0.90 -9.68
C LEU A 145 9.75 -2.02 -8.85
N ARG A 146 9.07 -2.46 -7.78
CA ARG A 146 9.49 -3.60 -6.94
C ARG A 146 9.61 -4.89 -7.75
N LYS A 147 8.68 -5.16 -8.67
CA LYS A 147 8.69 -6.37 -9.50
C LYS A 147 9.89 -6.39 -10.45
N THR A 148 10.33 -5.22 -10.92
CA THR A 148 11.50 -5.09 -11.82
C THR A 148 12.84 -5.03 -11.08
N ALA A 149 12.85 -4.81 -9.77
CA ALA A 149 14.06 -4.69 -8.96
C ALA A 149 14.58 -6.08 -8.52
N PRO A 150 15.80 -6.49 -8.90
CA PRO A 150 16.36 -7.81 -8.58
C PRO A 150 16.90 -7.88 -7.13
N ILE A 151 16.12 -7.43 -6.15
CA ILE A 151 16.48 -7.38 -4.73
C ILE A 151 15.47 -8.13 -3.88
N ASP A 152 15.94 -8.73 -2.79
CA ASP A 152 15.07 -9.42 -1.85
C ASP A 152 14.18 -8.45 -1.04
N ALA A 153 13.19 -9.00 -0.33
CA ALA A 153 12.23 -8.20 0.42
C ALA A 153 12.90 -7.38 1.53
N LEU A 154 13.79 -8.00 2.31
CA LEU A 154 14.47 -7.34 3.42
C LEU A 154 15.45 -6.29 2.91
N GLY A 155 16.34 -6.65 1.98
CA GLY A 155 17.30 -5.72 1.41
C GLY A 155 16.63 -4.54 0.71
N GLY A 156 15.59 -4.80 -0.07
CA GLY A 156 14.87 -3.76 -0.79
C GLY A 156 14.12 -2.79 0.13
N LEU A 157 13.38 -3.31 1.12
CA LEU A 157 12.65 -2.44 2.06
C LEU A 157 13.63 -1.64 2.93
N THR A 158 14.74 -2.26 3.36
CA THR A 158 15.81 -1.57 4.09
C THR A 158 16.35 -0.40 3.26
N LEU A 159 16.72 -0.64 2.00
CA LEU A 159 17.26 0.41 1.15
C LEU A 159 16.24 1.53 0.88
N GLU A 160 14.97 1.21 0.63
CA GLU A 160 13.89 2.20 0.49
C GLU A 160 13.78 3.09 1.73
N THR A 161 13.79 2.49 2.92
CA THR A 161 13.73 3.24 4.18
C THR A 161 14.98 4.07 4.44
N LEU A 162 16.17 3.56 4.10
CA LEU A 162 17.44 4.28 4.22
C LEU A 162 17.53 5.47 3.27
N LEU A 163 16.98 5.37 2.06
CA LEU A 163 16.92 6.49 1.11
C LEU A 163 16.01 7.61 1.62
N LEU A 164 14.92 7.26 2.30
CA LEU A 164 14.00 8.25 2.90
C LEU A 164 14.48 8.77 4.25
N LEU A 165 15.37 8.04 4.93
CA LEU A 165 15.79 8.31 6.30
C LEU A 165 16.36 9.72 6.51
N PRO A 166 17.25 10.27 5.66
CA PRO A 166 17.78 11.62 5.85
C PRO A 166 16.68 12.69 5.85
N VAL A 167 15.72 12.58 4.93
CA VAL A 167 14.61 13.53 4.82
C VAL A 167 13.66 13.36 6.01
N ALA A 168 13.35 12.13 6.39
CA ALA A 168 12.48 11.84 7.54
C ALA A 168 13.09 12.29 8.86
N LEU A 169 14.39 12.02 9.10
CA LEU A 169 15.12 12.50 10.28
C LEU A 169 15.18 14.02 10.29
N GLY A 170 15.55 14.65 9.17
CA GLY A 170 15.58 16.11 9.06
C GLY A 170 14.23 16.73 9.42
N TYR A 171 13.12 16.15 8.93
CA TYR A 171 11.78 16.62 9.27
C TYR A 171 11.41 16.38 10.74
N VAL A 172 11.72 15.21 11.31
CA VAL A 172 11.49 14.92 12.74
C VAL A 172 12.25 15.91 13.62
N VAL A 173 13.54 16.13 13.34
CA VAL A 173 14.39 17.07 14.08
C VAL A 173 13.87 18.49 13.93
N TYR A 174 13.58 18.94 12.71
CA TYR A 174 12.98 20.25 12.45
C TYR A 174 11.67 20.44 13.23
N SER A 175 10.78 19.44 13.22
CA SER A 175 9.52 19.50 13.95
C SER A 175 9.70 19.52 15.47
N ALA A 176 10.75 18.89 15.99
CA ALA A 176 11.07 18.87 17.41
C ALA A 176 11.58 20.22 17.93
N PHE A 177 12.28 20.99 17.09
CA PHE A 177 12.72 22.35 17.43
C PHE A 177 11.62 23.42 17.27
N GLY A 178 10.54 23.12 16.53
CA GLY A 178 9.35 23.98 16.46
C GLY A 178 8.31 23.68 17.54
N ALA A 179 7.25 24.48 17.62
CA ALA A 179 6.12 24.28 18.55
C ALA A 179 5.20 23.08 18.20
N GLY A 180 5.60 22.22 17.26
CA GLY A 180 4.72 21.23 16.63
C GLY A 180 5.22 19.79 16.65
N GLY A 181 6.30 19.45 17.36
CA GLY A 181 6.87 18.10 17.36
C GLY A 181 5.91 17.06 17.92
N ALA A 182 5.79 15.90 17.26
CA ALA A 182 4.82 14.86 17.63
C ALA A 182 4.98 14.35 19.07
N PHE A 183 6.20 14.42 19.61
CA PHE A 183 6.55 14.07 20.99
C PHE A 183 6.27 15.20 22.00
N ALA A 184 6.21 16.46 21.56
CA ALA A 184 5.92 17.59 22.42
C ALA A 184 4.43 17.57 22.82
N GLY A 185 4.15 17.58 24.12
CA GLY A 185 2.78 17.64 24.66
C GLY A 185 1.91 16.39 24.47
N GLY A 186 2.47 15.25 24.02
CA GLY A 186 1.72 14.06 23.64
C GLY A 186 1.44 13.01 24.72
N GLY A 187 2.05 13.14 25.91
CA GLY A 187 2.04 12.10 26.94
C GLY A 187 2.81 10.83 26.52
N SER A 188 3.07 9.95 27.48
CA SER A 188 3.85 8.71 27.27
C SER A 188 3.22 7.77 26.22
N THR A 189 1.88 7.72 26.15
CA THR A 189 1.15 6.87 25.20
C THR A 189 1.39 7.27 23.74
N ARG A 190 1.34 8.57 23.40
CA ARG A 190 1.58 9.00 22.01
C ARG A 190 3.02 8.70 21.60
N THR A 191 3.97 8.94 22.50
CA THR A 191 5.38 8.61 22.27
C THR A 191 5.54 7.11 21.97
N LEU A 192 4.99 6.24 22.80
CA LEU A 192 5.02 4.79 22.56
C LEU A 192 4.38 4.39 21.24
N LEU A 193 3.23 4.98 20.89
CA LEU A 193 2.59 4.73 19.60
C LEU A 193 3.49 5.15 18.44
N LEU A 194 4.12 6.33 18.50
CA LEU A 194 5.03 6.81 17.45
C LEU A 194 6.28 5.93 17.32
N LEU A 195 6.86 5.46 18.44
CA LEU A 195 7.96 4.48 18.41
C LEU A 195 7.50 3.17 17.75
N ALA A 196 6.28 2.71 18.05
CA ALA A 196 5.68 1.52 17.46
C ALA A 196 5.34 1.68 15.97
N ALA A 197 5.34 2.90 15.41
CA ALA A 197 4.99 3.16 14.02
C ALA A 197 5.88 2.39 13.03
N GLY A 198 7.16 2.26 13.37
CA GLY A 198 8.15 1.47 12.63
C GLY A 198 7.80 -0.02 12.60
N PRO A 199 7.80 -0.71 13.76
CA PRO A 199 7.42 -2.12 13.85
C PRO A 199 6.06 -2.46 13.24
N VAL A 200 5.03 -1.64 13.51
CA VAL A 200 3.67 -1.82 12.97
C VAL A 200 3.65 -1.74 11.44
N THR A 201 4.63 -1.08 10.83
CA THR A 201 4.76 -1.00 9.37
C THR A 201 5.67 -2.08 8.80
N ALA A 202 6.88 -2.20 9.33
CA ALA A 202 7.93 -3.04 8.76
C ALA A 202 7.60 -4.53 8.91
N LEU A 203 7.13 -4.96 10.09
CA LEU A 203 6.90 -6.38 10.36
C LEU A 203 5.81 -6.98 9.46
N PRO A 204 4.63 -6.36 9.27
CA PRO A 204 3.64 -6.88 8.33
C PRO A 204 4.12 -6.90 6.89
N LEU A 205 4.90 -5.91 6.44
CA LEU A 205 5.45 -5.88 5.08
C LEU A 205 6.48 -6.98 4.84
N LEU A 206 7.34 -7.24 5.83
CA LEU A 206 8.29 -8.36 5.77
C LEU A 206 7.57 -9.71 5.82
N ALA A 207 6.58 -9.86 6.71
CA ALA A 207 5.75 -11.06 6.79
C ALA A 207 4.99 -11.31 5.48
N PHE A 208 4.43 -10.25 4.88
CA PHE A 208 3.79 -10.32 3.57
C PHE A 208 4.79 -10.71 2.48
N GLY A 209 5.95 -10.07 2.41
CA GLY A 209 6.98 -10.39 1.42
C GLY A 209 7.50 -11.83 1.54
N ALA A 210 7.63 -12.34 2.77
CA ALA A 210 8.01 -13.72 3.03
C ALA A 210 6.88 -14.72 2.71
N GLY A 211 5.65 -14.39 3.12
CA GLY A 211 4.47 -15.24 2.90
C GLY A 211 4.07 -15.32 1.43
N ALA A 212 4.08 -14.21 0.71
CA ALA A 212 3.72 -14.14 -0.71
C ALA A 212 4.61 -15.00 -1.62
N ARG A 213 5.84 -15.33 -1.18
CA ARG A 213 6.74 -16.26 -1.86
C ARG A 213 6.40 -17.74 -1.62
N ARG A 214 5.61 -18.04 -0.58
CA ARG A 214 5.26 -19.41 -0.15
C ARG A 214 3.85 -19.82 -0.53
N ILE A 215 3.01 -18.87 -0.93
CA ILE A 215 1.63 -19.15 -1.33
C ILE A 215 1.40 -18.83 -2.80
N PRO A 216 0.43 -19.50 -3.44
CA PRO A 216 0.13 -19.24 -4.84
C PRO A 216 -0.34 -17.79 -5.06
N LEU A 217 0.16 -17.09 -6.09
CA LEU A 217 -0.16 -15.67 -6.40
C LEU A 217 -1.66 -15.29 -6.38
N ALA A 218 -2.59 -16.14 -6.84
CA ALA A 218 -4.03 -15.88 -6.74
C ALA A 218 -4.50 -15.75 -5.29
N LEU A 219 -3.98 -16.58 -4.39
CA LEU A 219 -4.31 -16.48 -2.97
C LEU A 219 -3.76 -15.18 -2.39
N VAL A 220 -2.56 -14.75 -2.80
CA VAL A 220 -2.02 -13.41 -2.47
C VAL A 220 -2.96 -12.31 -2.96
N GLY A 221 -3.53 -12.45 -4.17
CA GLY A 221 -4.51 -11.52 -4.72
C GLY A 221 -5.81 -11.48 -3.90
N ILE A 222 -6.37 -12.63 -3.53
CA ILE A 222 -7.60 -12.72 -2.72
C ILE A 222 -7.37 -12.14 -1.32
N LEU A 223 -6.25 -12.48 -0.68
CA LEU A 223 -5.90 -11.96 0.64
C LEU A 223 -5.73 -10.43 0.64
N GLN A 224 -5.31 -9.85 -0.48
CA GLN A 224 -5.22 -8.38 -0.61
C GLN A 224 -6.57 -7.68 -0.57
N TYR A 225 -7.70 -8.38 -0.80
CA TYR A 225 -9.05 -7.81 -0.65
C TYR A 225 -9.58 -7.83 0.79
N VAL A 226 -8.96 -8.61 1.68
CA VAL A 226 -9.34 -8.63 3.11
C VAL A 226 -9.10 -7.26 3.74
N ALA A 227 -7.93 -6.67 3.50
CA ALA A 227 -7.57 -5.36 4.05
C ALA A 227 -8.55 -4.23 3.68
N PRO A 228 -8.88 -3.97 2.40
CA PRO A 228 -9.86 -2.94 2.04
C PRO A 228 -11.27 -3.25 2.54
N THR A 229 -11.68 -4.52 2.60
CA THR A 229 -12.98 -4.90 3.17
C THR A 229 -13.06 -4.55 4.65
N LEU A 230 -12.03 -4.89 5.43
CA LEU A 230 -11.94 -4.50 6.84
C LEU A 230 -11.88 -2.97 7.02
N GLN A 231 -11.19 -2.26 6.13
CA GLN A 231 -11.15 -0.79 6.16
C GLN A 231 -12.54 -0.19 5.91
N LEU A 232 -13.28 -0.69 4.92
CA LEU A 232 -14.64 -0.27 4.62
C LEU A 232 -15.57 -0.50 5.82
N LEU A 233 -15.51 -1.70 6.41
CA LEU A 233 -16.29 -2.04 7.60
C LEU A 233 -15.94 -1.15 8.80
N LEU A 234 -14.65 -0.89 9.04
CA LEU A 234 -14.23 0.02 10.11
C LEU A 234 -14.69 1.46 9.85
N GLY A 235 -14.61 1.94 8.60
CA GLY A 235 -15.09 3.26 8.20
C GLY A 235 -16.57 3.43 8.55
N ILE A 236 -17.41 2.49 8.12
CA ILE A 236 -18.86 2.57 8.33
C ILE A 236 -19.24 2.27 9.79
N ALA A 237 -18.84 1.12 10.32
CA ALA A 237 -19.36 0.60 11.60
C ALA A 237 -18.66 1.20 12.82
N ALA A 238 -17.34 1.43 12.77
CA ALA A 238 -16.58 1.93 13.92
C ALA A 238 -16.38 3.44 13.86
N PHE A 239 -16.25 4.03 12.66
CA PHE A 239 -15.97 5.46 12.50
C PHE A 239 -17.18 6.29 12.09
N GLY A 240 -18.32 5.65 11.79
CA GLY A 240 -19.57 6.34 11.47
C GLY A 240 -19.58 7.03 10.11
N GLU A 241 -18.70 6.64 9.19
CA GLU A 241 -18.66 7.20 7.83
C GLU A 241 -19.91 6.78 7.06
N VAL A 242 -20.67 7.78 6.59
CA VAL A 242 -21.86 7.55 5.78
C VAL A 242 -21.45 7.34 4.33
N LEU A 243 -21.72 6.15 3.78
CA LEU A 243 -21.56 5.92 2.35
C LEU A 243 -22.74 6.55 1.61
N PRO A 244 -22.53 7.62 0.81
CA PRO A 244 -23.62 8.30 0.12
C PRO A 244 -24.29 7.36 -0.88
N LYS A 245 -25.63 7.38 -0.93
CA LYS A 245 -26.40 6.54 -1.88
C LYS A 245 -25.94 6.70 -3.32
N ARG A 246 -25.50 7.90 -3.70
CA ARG A 246 -24.95 8.22 -5.04
C ARG A 246 -23.66 7.45 -5.37
N LYS A 247 -22.85 7.12 -4.36
CA LYS A 247 -21.60 6.36 -4.53
C LYS A 247 -21.82 4.84 -4.57
N LEU A 248 -22.96 4.34 -4.08
CA LEU A 248 -23.23 2.90 -3.98
C LEU A 248 -23.10 2.18 -5.32
N PHE A 249 -23.64 2.77 -6.39
CA PHE A 249 -23.58 2.13 -7.71
C PHE A 249 -22.14 2.00 -8.22
N GLY A 250 -21.32 3.06 -8.08
CA GLY A 250 -19.90 3.00 -8.45
C GLY A 250 -19.11 2.00 -7.61
N PHE A 251 -19.39 1.93 -6.30
CA PHE A 251 -18.81 0.91 -5.42
C PHE A 251 -19.22 -0.50 -5.84
N ALA A 252 -20.49 -0.73 -6.15
CA ALA A 252 -21.00 -2.02 -6.61
C ALA A 252 -20.33 -2.46 -7.92
N LEU A 253 -20.10 -1.54 -8.86
CA LEU A 253 -19.35 -1.83 -10.08
C LEU A 253 -17.90 -2.23 -9.78
N ILE A 254 -17.22 -1.52 -8.88
CA ILE A 254 -15.84 -1.86 -8.50
C ILE A 254 -15.78 -3.23 -7.81
N TRP A 255 -16.75 -3.53 -6.95
CA TRP A 255 -16.87 -4.85 -6.32
C TRP A 255 -17.15 -5.95 -7.34
N LEU A 256 -18.03 -5.70 -8.31
CA LEU A 256 -18.30 -6.61 -9.40
C LEU A 256 -17.02 -6.89 -10.22
N ALA A 257 -16.25 -5.85 -10.55
CA ALA A 257 -14.97 -5.99 -11.23
C ALA A 257 -13.98 -6.85 -10.44
N VAL A 258 -13.89 -6.62 -9.12
CA VAL A 258 -13.06 -7.43 -8.21
C VAL A 258 -13.50 -8.88 -8.17
N LEU A 259 -14.81 -9.15 -8.11
CA LEU A 259 -15.37 -10.50 -8.10
C LEU A 259 -15.09 -11.21 -9.43
N LEU A 260 -15.33 -10.54 -10.56
CA LEU A 260 -15.03 -11.07 -11.90
C LEU A 260 -13.55 -11.42 -12.05
N TYR A 261 -12.66 -10.51 -11.64
CA TYR A 261 -11.21 -10.74 -11.70
C TYR A 261 -10.79 -11.91 -10.79
N SER A 262 -11.26 -11.92 -9.55
CA SER A 262 -10.96 -12.99 -8.59
C SER A 262 -11.45 -14.36 -9.08
N ALA A 263 -12.67 -14.43 -9.62
CA ALA A 263 -13.26 -15.66 -10.14
C ALA A 263 -12.51 -16.20 -11.36
N GLU A 264 -12.13 -15.32 -12.29
CA GLU A 264 -11.32 -15.68 -13.46
C GLU A 264 -9.99 -16.31 -13.04
N VAL A 265 -9.28 -15.68 -12.10
CA VAL A 265 -7.99 -16.16 -11.62
C VAL A 265 -8.12 -17.54 -10.95
N LEU A 266 -9.19 -17.76 -10.19
CA LEU A 266 -9.47 -19.05 -9.54
C LEU A 266 -9.81 -20.16 -10.53
N VAL A 267 -10.73 -19.90 -11.47
CA VAL A 267 -11.14 -20.88 -12.48
C VAL A 267 -9.98 -21.27 -13.38
N THR A 268 -9.18 -20.28 -13.81
CA THR A 268 -7.98 -20.51 -14.62
C THR A 268 -7.01 -21.48 -13.93
N ARG A 269 -6.82 -21.34 -12.62
CA ARG A 269 -5.93 -22.22 -11.86
C ARG A 269 -6.47 -23.61 -11.65
N ALA A 270 -7.77 -23.73 -11.35
CA ALA A 270 -8.40 -25.04 -11.18
C ALA A 270 -8.23 -25.89 -12.44
N ARG A 271 -8.36 -25.27 -13.63
CA ARG A 271 -8.12 -25.95 -14.91
C ARG A 271 -6.66 -26.38 -15.08
N SER A 272 -5.71 -25.49 -14.81
CA SER A 272 -4.28 -25.80 -14.95
C SER A 272 -3.78 -26.87 -13.97
N ALA A 273 -4.41 -27.03 -12.80
CA ALA A 273 -4.08 -28.10 -11.85
C ALA A 273 -4.63 -29.47 -12.30
N VAL A 274 -5.84 -29.50 -12.89
CA VAL A 274 -6.41 -30.72 -13.45
C VAL A 274 -5.60 -31.22 -14.66
N ASP A 275 -5.13 -30.30 -15.51
CA ASP A 275 -4.31 -30.65 -16.67
C ASP A 275 -2.87 -31.09 -16.31
N SER A 276 -2.38 -30.80 -15.10
CA SER A 276 -1.04 -31.25 -14.65
C SER A 276 -1.05 -32.63 -13.98
N ASP A 277 -2.23 -33.09 -13.57
CA ASP A 277 -2.45 -34.39 -12.92
C ASP A 277 -2.92 -35.48 -13.92
N ALA A 278 -3.15 -35.11 -15.19
CA ALA A 278 -3.56 -35.99 -16.29
C ALA A 278 -2.38 -36.31 -17.22
#